data_AF-A0A328SMD6-F1
#
_entry.id   AF-A0A328SMD6-F1
#
_cell.length_a   1.000
_cell.length_b   1.000
_cell.length_c   1.000
_cell.angle_alpha   90.00
_cell.angle_beta   90.00
_cell.angle_gamma   90.00
#
_symmetry.space_group_name_H-M   'P 1'
#
loop_
_entity.id
_entity.type
_entity.pdbx_description
1 polymer ?
#
loop_
_entity_poly.entity_id
_entity_poly.type
_entity_poly.pdbx_seq_one_letter_code
_entity_poly.pdbx_strand_id
1 'polypeptide(L)' 'MTLTDELYEKVKDDLLGDFPTISSITKEENSIVIKADKDTLWKVFEVLYNGVENIEFNIDKEDADITINF' A
#
# COMPACT_ATOMS: atom_id res chain seq x y z
N MET A 1 -11.40 -8.96 -6.47
CA MET A 1 -10.38 -9.31 -7.48
C MET A 1 -9.51 -10.42 -6.89
N THR A 2 -8.39 -10.80 -7.48
CA THR A 2 -7.43 -11.74 -6.84
C THR A 2 -6.05 -11.15 -7.03
N LEU A 3 -5.23 -11.14 -5.98
CA LEU A 3 -3.90 -10.57 -6.04
C LEU A 3 -2.94 -11.47 -6.84
N THR A 4 -2.80 -11.19 -8.14
CA THR A 4 -1.81 -11.88 -8.98
C THR A 4 -0.40 -11.37 -8.70
N ASP A 5 0.62 -12.19 -8.95
CA ASP A 5 2.02 -11.77 -8.82
C ASP A 5 2.35 -10.60 -9.77
N GLU A 6 1.81 -10.61 -10.98
CA GLU A 6 1.98 -9.51 -11.94
C GLU A 6 1.35 -8.20 -11.45
N LEU A 7 0.18 -8.26 -10.82
CA LEU A 7 -0.47 -7.07 -10.25
C LEU A 7 0.33 -6.53 -9.07
N TYR A 8 0.82 -7.43 -8.21
CA TYR A 8 1.67 -7.05 -7.08
C TYR A 8 2.94 -6.33 -7.53
N GLU A 9 3.69 -6.88 -8.49
CA GLU A 9 4.93 -6.24 -8.95
C GLU A 9 4.65 -4.89 -9.61
N LYS A 10 3.55 -4.74 -10.37
CA LYS A 10 3.15 -3.43 -10.92
C LYS A 10 2.85 -2.41 -9.83
N VAL A 11 2.01 -2.76 -8.86
CA VAL A 11 1.65 -1.86 -7.76
C VAL A 11 2.89 -1.48 -6.96
N LYS A 12 3.78 -2.43 -6.71
CA LYS A 12 5.04 -2.20 -5.99
C LYS A 12 5.98 -1.27 -6.75
N ASP A 13 6.19 -1.49 -8.04
CA ASP A 13 7.08 -0.65 -8.86
C ASP A 13 6.53 0.77 -9.00
N ASP A 14 5.21 0.92 -9.23
CA ASP A 14 4.54 2.22 -9.31
C ASP A 14 4.67 2.99 -7.98
N LEU A 15 4.36 2.33 -6.86
CA LEU A 15 4.46 2.95 -5.54
C LEU A 15 5.89 3.32 -5.14
N LEU A 16 6.88 2.47 -5.43
CA LEU A 16 8.28 2.79 -5.15
C LEU A 16 8.82 3.91 -6.05
N GLY A 17 8.31 4.01 -7.28
CA GLY A 17 8.63 5.10 -8.20
C GLY A 17 8.07 6.45 -7.74
N ASP A 18 6.79 6.46 -7.35
CA ASP A 18 6.09 7.68 -6.93
C ASP A 18 6.43 8.11 -5.49
N PHE A 19 6.74 7.14 -4.62
CA PHE A 19 6.98 7.34 -3.19
C PHE A 19 8.27 6.66 -2.73
N PRO A 20 9.45 7.28 -2.97
CA PRO A 20 10.75 6.72 -2.58
C PRO A 20 10.96 6.63 -1.06
N THR A 21 10.08 7.23 -0.26
CA THR A 21 10.07 7.19 1.21
C THR A 21 9.34 5.97 1.78
N ILE A 22 8.77 5.11 0.93
CA ILE A 22 8.20 3.83 1.38
C ILE A 22 9.31 2.95 1.97
N SER A 23 9.10 2.52 3.20
CA SER A 23 10.03 1.66 3.93
C SER A 23 9.94 0.20 3.48
N SER A 24 8.73 -0.29 3.20
CA SER A 24 8.50 -1.68 2.78
C SER A 24 7.15 -1.84 2.08
N ILE A 25 7.10 -2.75 1.11
CA ILE A 25 5.88 -3.25 0.48
C ILE A 25 5.94 -4.77 0.55
N THR A 26 4.95 -5.39 1.19
CA THR A 26 4.90 -6.83 1.43
C THR A 26 3.62 -7.42 0.83
N LYS A 27 3.74 -8.54 0.12
CA LYS A 27 2.61 -9.33 -0.33
C LYS A 27 2.20 -10.35 0.75
N GLU A 28 0.92 -10.36 1.09
CA GLU A 28 0.26 -11.45 1.81
C GLU A 28 -0.73 -12.17 0.88
N GLU A 29 -1.38 -13.24 1.34
CA GLU A 29 -2.17 -14.15 0.48
C GLU A 29 -3.17 -13.42 -0.44
N ASN A 30 -3.91 -12.44 0.09
CA ASN A 30 -4.88 -11.63 -0.65
C ASN A 30 -4.76 -10.13 -0.36
N SER A 31 -3.63 -9.70 0.20
CA SER A 31 -3.45 -8.30 0.56
C SER A 31 -2.02 -7.81 0.30
N ILE A 32 -1.90 -6.50 0.17
CA ILE A 32 -0.62 -5.80 0.09
C ILE A 32 -0.50 -4.90 1.30
N VAL A 33 0.58 -5.05 2.06
CA VAL A 33 0.88 -4.22 3.23
C VAL A 33 2.01 -3.26 2.90
N ILE A 34 1.75 -1.96 3.02
CA ILE A 34 2.68 -0.87 2.71
C ILE A 34 3.03 -0.16 4.01
N LYS A 35 4.33 0.00 4.29
CA LYS A 35 4.84 0.70 5.47
C LYS A 35 5.68 1.90 5.06
N ALA A 36 5.38 3.06 5.61
CA ALA A 36 6.13 4.30 5.41
C ALA A 36 5.85 5.28 6.57
N ASP A 37 6.40 6.48 6.51
CA ASP A 37 5.98 7.56 7.41
C ASP A 37 4.51 7.96 7.18
N LYS A 38 3.88 8.59 8.17
CA LYS A 38 2.46 8.94 8.14
C LYS A 38 2.08 9.86 6.98
N ASP A 39 2.94 10.80 6.62
CA ASP A 39 2.68 11.74 5.53
C ASP A 39 2.73 11.04 4.17
N THR A 40 3.69 10.13 3.98
CA THR A 40 3.79 9.29 2.78
C THR A 40 2.59 8.36 2.67
N LEU A 41 2.23 7.66 3.75
CA LEU A 41 1.06 6.78 3.73
C LEU A 41 -0.22 7.55 3.42
N TRP A 42 -0.41 8.75 3.98
CA TRP A 42 -1.59 9.56 3.66
C TRP A 42 -1.70 9.84 2.15
N LYS A 43 -0.59 10.19 1.49
CA LYS A 43 -0.58 10.41 0.03
C LYS A 43 -0.87 9.13 -0.75
N VAL A 44 -0.27 8.02 -0.33
CA VAL A 44 -0.54 6.70 -0.94
C VAL A 44 -2.01 6.35 -0.82
N PHE A 45 -2.61 6.58 0.35
CA PHE A 45 -4.04 6.39 0.56
C PHE A 45 -4.89 7.27 -0.37
N GLU A 46 -4.58 8.56 -0.51
CA GLU A 46 -5.33 9.46 -1.41
C GLU A 46 -5.30 9.01 -2.88
N VAL A 47 -4.16 8.48 -3.34
CA VAL A 47 -4.02 7.93 -4.69
C VAL A 47 -4.84 6.65 -4.85
N LEU A 48 -4.71 5.72 -3.90
CA LEU A 48 -5.33 4.40 -3.98
C LEU A 48 -6.83 4.42 -3.66
N TYR A 49 -7.31 5.34 -2.83
CA TYR A 49 -8.73 5.46 -2.44
C TYR A 49 -9.66 5.66 -3.64
N ASN A 50 -9.16 6.26 -4.72
CA ASN A 50 -9.93 6.42 -5.97
C ASN A 50 -9.93 5.16 -6.86
N GLY A 51 -8.99 4.24 -6.65
CA GLY A 51 -8.77 3.07 -7.51
C GLY A 51 -9.03 1.72 -6.85
N VAL A 52 -9.13 1.66 -5.52
CA VAL A 52 -9.26 0.40 -4.78
C VAL A 52 -10.43 0.44 -3.80
N GLU A 53 -11.30 -0.56 -3.87
CA GLU A 53 -12.54 -0.61 -3.07
C GLU A 53 -12.30 -0.99 -1.60
N ASN A 54 -11.24 -1.77 -1.29
CA ASN A 54 -10.98 -2.26 0.07
C ASN A 54 -9.57 -1.88 0.53
N ILE A 55 -9.40 -0.62 0.91
CA ILE A 55 -8.17 -0.10 1.50
C ILE A 55 -8.38 0.19 2.99
N GLU A 56 -7.48 -0.34 3.83
CA GLU A 56 -7.44 -0.09 5.26
C GLU A 56 -6.19 0.72 5.58
N PHE A 57 -6.36 1.77 6.39
CA PHE A 57 -5.27 2.59 6.86
C PHE A 57 -5.15 2.46 8.37
N ASN A 58 -4.11 1.77 8.83
CA ASN A 58 -3.83 1.55 10.23
C ASN A 58 -2.78 2.55 10.69
N ILE A 59 -3.16 3.41 11.64
CA ILE A 59 -2.21 4.30 12.33
C ILE A 59 -2.16 3.88 13.79
N ASP A 60 -1.09 3.21 14.16
CA ASP A 60 -0.72 2.99 15.55
C ASP A 60 0.19 4.11 16.08
N LYS A 61 0.42 4.11 17.39
CA LYS A 61 1.26 5.11 18.06
C LYS A 61 2.73 5.01 17.65
N GLU A 62 3.19 3.82 17.27
CA GLU A 62 4.58 3.54 16.93
C GLU A 62 4.78 3.25 15.44
N ASP A 63 3.79 2.64 14.78
CA ASP A 63 3.84 2.25 13.38
C ASP A 63 2.61 2.73 12.62
N ALA A 64 2.73 2.87 11.30
CA ALA A 64 1.60 3.07 10.41
C ALA A 64 1.77 2.20 9.17
N ASP A 65 0.65 1.66 8.69
CA ASP A 65 0.59 0.83 7.49
C ASP A 65 -0.70 1.02 6.71
N ILE A 66 -0.63 0.74 5.42
CA ILE A 66 -1.78 0.61 4.54
C ILE A 66 -1.90 -0.83 4.10
N THR A 67 -3.09 -1.39 4.26
CA THR A 67 -3.42 -2.72 3.78
C THR A 67 -4.43 -2.62 2.64
N ILE A 68 -4.09 -3.17 1.49
CA ILE A 68 -4.97 -3.23 0.32
C ILE A 68 -5.49 -4.66 0.20
N ASN A 69 -6.79 -4.86 0.33
CA ASN A 69 -7.43 -6.17 0.22
C ASN A 69 -8.01 -6.38 -1.19
N PHE A 70 -7.71 -7.52 -1.82
CA PHE A 70 -8.10 -7.84 -3.20
C PHE A 70 -9.21 -8.88 -3.30
#